data_AF-Q2SS54-F1
#
_entry.id   AF-Q2SS54-F1
#
_cell.length_a   1.000
_cell.length_b   1.000
_cell.length_c   1.000
_cell.angle_alpha   90.00
_cell.angle_beta   90.00
_cell.angle_gamma   90.00
#
_symmetry.space_group_name_H-M   'P 1'
#
loop_
_entity.id
_entity.type
_entity.pdbx_description
1 polymer ?
#
loop_
_entity_poly.entity_id
_entity_poly.type
_entity_poly.pdbx_seq_one_letter_code
_entity_poly.pdbx_strand_id
1 'polypeptide(L)'
;MKKIFSYFLIILLFFTSLFFVNNKNQNQVNLTYNNQFNEDTTQTQKEFLWGGKALRYFLYKHSTAKTNRSFNQFTDDLLAYFEKIFKTTTKQRYRSNYYITEQQSEEFKHAILSSILVTSAYGSTSPEEFFAESFSRYVSSNEKQKNLTWYLLEHFFTKTFYKLKQQDIGILTSNDKTINWKKIKNVIDNENDVFYKYDLEPKTSLDITYDRLTHLDLGYKNLGFEILQNNTPQYGYNSVQYFYETINYIYNSVFAAQINNLDSLNKNRNILDADKFLNYYKDNIDIFLNYMKLNLYKPKHIINKNNDQQFFNNFDELDQYWKEKSKFNFGNSSAIQIKKNFENIWQAIPSRLSADYFNLEQLKTNTVHLFNTLQKVTHNNLDKIFVNLILTNDSQFKLNNTVHDSKIKGITSTSFSKNTNSSSYSYVLIKSDSFNKTENQLQYNKSWFASNNQFQTLNHEFGHVLDSFLALNSYQEKLNKNTFSSLNFWANHQQANLYQGNIVVNKNKNWTLYFIFIIGIIGINLTIFIIYIGHHKIFKVKNKNTIRIK
;
A
#
# COMPACT_ATOMS: atom_id res chain seq x y z
N MET A 1 -47.49 -19.40 46.11
CA MET A 1 -47.18 -19.80 44.71
C MET A 1 -47.20 -18.63 43.74
N LYS A 2 -48.33 -17.93 43.51
CA LYS A 2 -48.39 -16.83 42.50
C LYS A 2 -47.37 -15.71 42.73
N LYS A 3 -47.24 -15.18 43.96
CA LYS A 3 -46.34 -14.04 44.24
C LYS A 3 -44.85 -14.35 44.02
N ILE A 4 -44.37 -15.52 44.47
CA ILE A 4 -42.95 -15.93 44.32
C ILE A 4 -42.62 -16.20 42.85
N PHE A 5 -43.53 -16.85 42.11
CA PHE A 5 -43.37 -17.05 40.67
C PHE A 5 -43.38 -15.72 39.91
N SER A 6 -44.23 -14.77 40.30
CA SER A 6 -44.21 -13.41 39.74
C SER A 6 -42.89 -12.70 40.01
N TYR A 7 -42.31 -12.79 41.21
CA TYR A 7 -40.98 -12.21 41.49
C TYR A 7 -39.87 -12.85 40.66
N PHE A 8 -39.88 -14.18 40.50
CA PHE A 8 -38.93 -14.88 39.62
C PHE A 8 -39.06 -14.43 38.17
N LEU A 9 -40.29 -14.30 37.67
CA LEU A 9 -40.57 -13.91 36.29
C LEU A 9 -40.22 -12.44 36.02
N ILE A 10 -40.40 -11.56 37.02
CA ILE A 10 -39.96 -10.15 36.97
C ILE A 10 -38.43 -10.07 36.93
N ILE A 11 -37.73 -10.84 37.76
CA ILE A 11 -36.25 -10.86 37.77
C ILE A 11 -35.72 -11.42 36.44
N LEU A 12 -36.31 -12.50 35.92
CA LEU A 12 -35.98 -13.07 34.61
C LEU A 12 -36.24 -12.07 33.47
N LEU A 13 -37.38 -11.38 33.47
CA LEU A 13 -37.72 -10.35 32.49
C LEU A 13 -36.78 -9.15 32.58
N PHE A 14 -36.36 -8.75 33.78
CA PHE A 14 -35.42 -7.65 33.99
C PHE A 14 -34.01 -8.00 33.49
N PHE A 15 -33.54 -9.23 33.71
CA PHE A 15 -32.24 -9.66 33.21
C PHE A 15 -32.24 -9.94 31.71
N THR A 16 -33.33 -10.50 31.16
CA THR A 16 -33.47 -10.68 29.70
C THR A 16 -33.63 -9.35 28.98
N SER A 17 -34.33 -8.37 29.55
CA SER A 17 -34.42 -7.02 28.98
C SER A 17 -33.08 -6.27 29.04
N LEU A 18 -32.33 -6.37 30.15
CA LEU A 18 -30.94 -5.89 30.22
C LEU A 18 -30.05 -6.55 29.15
N PHE A 19 -30.24 -7.84 28.88
CA PHE A 19 -29.52 -8.57 27.84
C PHE A 19 -29.86 -8.04 26.44
N PHE A 20 -31.13 -7.76 26.13
CA PHE A 20 -31.55 -7.19 24.85
C PHE A 20 -31.17 -5.71 24.69
N VAL A 21 -31.15 -4.93 25.77
CA VAL A 21 -30.74 -3.52 25.76
C VAL A 21 -29.23 -3.38 25.58
N ASN A 22 -28.41 -4.27 26.17
CA ASN A 22 -26.96 -4.32 25.93
C ASN A 22 -26.56 -5.07 24.62
N ASN A 23 -27.46 -5.88 24.03
CA ASN A 23 -27.25 -6.51 22.72
C ASN A 23 -27.62 -5.63 21.53
N LYS A 24 -28.22 -4.44 21.74
CA LYS A 24 -28.18 -3.43 20.68
C LYS A 24 -26.72 -3.04 20.52
N ASN A 25 -26.09 -3.48 19.42
CA ASN A 25 -24.76 -3.08 18.96
C ASN A 25 -24.47 -1.61 19.34
N GLN A 26 -23.83 -1.38 20.48
CA GLN A 26 -23.53 -0.04 20.99
C GLN A 26 -22.35 0.62 20.24
N ASN A 27 -22.14 0.26 18.98
CA ASN A 27 -21.31 1.00 18.02
C ASN A 27 -21.80 0.79 16.56
N GLN A 28 -23.11 0.78 16.35
CA GLN A 28 -23.65 1.09 15.03
C GLN A 28 -24.54 2.31 15.15
N VAL A 29 -23.90 3.47 15.17
CA VAL A 29 -24.52 4.66 14.62
C VAL A 29 -24.64 4.39 13.12
N ASN A 30 -25.75 3.77 12.71
CA ASN A 30 -26.20 3.76 11.33
C ASN A 30 -26.63 5.20 11.00
N LEU A 31 -25.66 6.07 10.78
CA LEU A 31 -25.86 7.30 10.03
C LEU A 31 -25.74 6.95 8.55
N THR A 32 -26.68 6.15 8.06
CA THR A 32 -27.02 6.15 6.64
C THR A 32 -27.66 7.51 6.36
N TYR A 33 -26.82 8.47 5.99
CA TYR A 33 -27.25 9.58 5.15
C TYR A 33 -26.40 9.54 3.89
N ASN A 34 -27.10 9.29 2.77
CA ASN A 34 -26.64 9.48 1.41
C ASN A 34 -25.62 10.61 1.33
N ASN A 35 -24.40 10.26 0.96
CA ASN A 35 -23.48 11.17 0.31
C ASN A 35 -22.91 10.41 -0.89
N GLN A 36 -23.76 10.29 -1.92
CA GLN A 36 -23.29 10.31 -3.30
C GLN A 36 -22.46 11.58 -3.47
N PHE A 37 -21.17 11.54 -3.16
CA PHE A 37 -20.20 12.42 -3.79
C PHE A 37 -19.64 11.64 -4.98
N ASN A 38 -20.36 11.79 -6.10
CA ASN A 38 -20.07 11.33 -7.45
C ASN A 38 -19.60 9.88 -7.58
N GLU A 39 -20.53 9.06 -8.07
CA GLU A 39 -20.17 7.96 -8.97
C GLU A 39 -19.19 8.48 -10.02
N ASP A 40 -17.94 8.05 -9.93
CA ASP A 40 -17.02 8.05 -11.05
C ASP A 40 -16.12 6.83 -10.92
N THR A 41 -16.51 5.80 -11.66
CA THR A 41 -15.76 4.61 -12.07
C THR A 41 -14.29 4.61 -11.64
N THR A 42 -13.98 3.81 -10.62
CA THR A 42 -12.64 3.57 -10.05
C THR A 42 -11.66 2.89 -11.02
N GLN A 43 -12.02 2.66 -12.29
CA GLN A 43 -11.22 1.90 -13.25
C GLN A 43 -10.50 2.72 -14.34
N THR A 44 -10.80 4.01 -14.52
CA THR A 44 -10.15 4.87 -15.55
C THR A 44 -9.19 5.92 -14.97
N GLN A 45 -8.93 5.90 -13.66
CA GLN A 45 -8.28 7.00 -12.94
C GLN A 45 -6.74 6.93 -12.85
N LYS A 46 -6.10 5.87 -13.37
CA LYS A 46 -4.63 5.71 -13.30
C LYS A 46 -3.84 6.74 -14.11
N GLU A 47 -4.44 7.43 -15.08
CA GLU A 47 -3.72 8.40 -15.93
C GLU A 47 -3.52 9.79 -15.28
N PHE A 48 -4.06 10.02 -14.09
CA PHE A 48 -4.11 11.34 -13.44
C PHE A 48 -2.92 11.65 -12.53
N LEU A 49 -2.35 10.62 -11.91
CA LEU A 49 -1.15 10.74 -11.08
C LEU A 49 0.10 10.77 -11.97
N TRP A 50 1.17 11.36 -11.46
CA TRP A 50 2.33 11.66 -12.31
C TRP A 50 3.67 11.65 -11.59
N GLY A 51 3.69 11.49 -10.26
CA GLY A 51 4.92 11.41 -9.48
C GLY A 51 5.84 10.29 -10.00
N GLY A 52 5.26 9.16 -10.38
CA GLY A 52 5.98 8.07 -11.03
C GLY A 52 6.70 8.45 -12.30
N LYS A 53 6.01 9.15 -13.23
CA LYS A 53 6.62 9.62 -14.48
C LYS A 53 7.73 10.63 -14.20
N ALA A 54 7.51 11.55 -13.26
CA ALA A 54 8.51 12.52 -12.83
C ALA A 54 9.75 11.83 -12.25
N LEU A 55 9.58 10.82 -11.39
CA LEU A 55 10.69 10.09 -10.79
C LEU A 55 11.48 9.27 -11.82
N ARG A 56 10.80 8.59 -12.76
CA ARG A 56 11.48 7.89 -13.87
C ARG A 56 12.32 8.86 -14.71
N TYR A 57 11.76 10.03 -15.02
CA TYR A 57 12.49 11.08 -15.75
C TYR A 57 13.67 11.63 -14.94
N PHE A 58 13.50 11.89 -13.65
CA PHE A 58 14.57 12.35 -12.75
C PHE A 58 15.76 11.37 -12.76
N LEU A 59 15.50 10.07 -12.57
CA LEU A 59 16.55 9.06 -12.58
C LEU A 59 17.28 8.98 -13.93
N TYR A 60 16.56 9.15 -15.04
CA TYR A 60 17.14 9.19 -16.38
C TYR A 60 17.96 10.45 -16.63
N LYS A 61 17.42 11.62 -16.29
CA LYS A 61 18.05 12.93 -16.49
C LYS A 61 19.36 13.07 -15.72
N HIS A 62 19.46 12.47 -14.54
CA HIS A 62 20.66 12.51 -13.71
C HIS A 62 21.61 11.32 -13.94
N SER A 63 21.57 10.79 -15.17
CA SER A 63 22.47 9.76 -15.67
C SER A 63 23.09 10.16 -17.01
N THR A 64 24.07 9.40 -17.49
CA THR A 64 24.57 9.52 -18.87
C THR A 64 23.78 8.71 -19.89
N ALA A 65 22.62 8.13 -19.54
CA ALA A 65 21.84 7.29 -20.44
C ALA A 65 21.50 7.94 -21.77
N LYS A 66 21.15 9.24 -21.76
CA LYS A 66 20.83 10.01 -22.97
C LYS A 66 21.96 10.00 -24.00
N THR A 67 23.22 10.08 -23.56
CA THR A 67 24.40 10.11 -24.45
C THR A 67 25.12 8.77 -24.54
N ASN A 68 24.68 7.76 -23.78
CA ASN A 68 25.30 6.46 -23.76
C ASN A 68 24.91 5.64 -25.00
N ARG A 69 25.89 5.34 -25.85
CA ARG A 69 25.67 4.59 -27.10
C ARG A 69 25.11 3.19 -26.86
N SER A 70 25.64 2.45 -25.88
CA SER A 70 25.22 1.06 -25.59
C SER A 70 23.79 1.00 -25.09
N PHE A 71 23.41 1.88 -24.16
CA PHE A 71 22.03 1.97 -23.66
C PHE A 71 21.04 2.37 -24.77
N ASN A 72 21.40 3.37 -25.57
CA ASN A 72 20.56 3.80 -26.69
C ASN A 72 20.39 2.67 -27.71
N GLN A 73 21.48 2.04 -28.15
CA GLN A 73 21.40 0.91 -29.08
C GLN A 73 20.51 -0.21 -28.54
N PHE A 74 20.75 -0.63 -27.29
CA PHE A 74 19.96 -1.65 -26.61
C PHE A 74 18.45 -1.33 -26.60
N THR A 75 18.08 -0.10 -26.21
CA THR A 75 16.67 0.31 -26.16
C THR A 75 16.06 0.53 -27.55
N ASP A 76 16.83 1.07 -28.50
CA ASP A 76 16.39 1.31 -29.88
C ASP A 76 16.15 -0.02 -30.62
N ASP A 77 16.94 -1.06 -30.36
CA ASP A 77 16.73 -2.40 -30.91
C ASP A 77 15.40 -3.03 -30.44
N LEU A 78 15.04 -2.86 -29.16
CA LEU A 78 13.73 -3.28 -28.64
C LEU A 78 12.59 -2.52 -29.29
N LEU A 79 12.72 -1.19 -29.39
CA LEU A 79 11.71 -0.34 -30.02
C LEU A 79 11.52 -0.69 -31.50
N ALA A 80 12.61 -0.96 -32.23
CA ALA A 80 12.55 -1.39 -33.62
C ALA A 80 11.83 -2.75 -33.77
N TYR A 81 12.09 -3.68 -32.85
CA TYR A 81 11.38 -4.96 -32.80
C TYR A 81 9.88 -4.77 -32.52
N PHE A 82 9.50 -3.92 -31.57
CA PHE A 82 8.10 -3.61 -31.27
C PHE A 82 7.40 -2.95 -32.47
N GLU A 83 8.06 -2.00 -33.13
CA GLU A 83 7.56 -1.33 -34.34
C GLU A 83 7.29 -2.34 -35.47
N LYS A 84 8.18 -3.33 -35.66
CA LYS A 84 7.98 -4.43 -36.63
C LYS A 84 6.74 -5.27 -36.29
N ILE A 85 6.50 -5.54 -35.01
CA ILE A 85 5.30 -6.28 -34.57
C ILE A 85 4.05 -5.47 -34.87
N PHE A 86 4.03 -4.19 -34.49
CA PHE A 86 2.88 -3.33 -34.78
C PHE A 86 2.58 -3.23 -36.27
N LYS A 87 3.62 -3.10 -37.12
CA LYS A 87 3.47 -3.08 -38.58
C LYS A 87 2.83 -4.36 -39.15
N THR A 88 3.19 -5.51 -38.61
CA THR A 88 2.77 -6.82 -39.15
C THR A 88 1.44 -7.31 -38.58
N THR A 89 1.08 -6.90 -37.36
CA THR A 89 -0.05 -7.49 -36.61
C THR A 89 -1.21 -6.52 -36.32
N THR A 90 -1.06 -5.23 -36.64
CA THR A 90 -2.14 -4.25 -36.47
C THR A 90 -3.26 -4.47 -37.49
N LYS A 91 -4.52 -4.37 -37.02
CA LYS A 91 -5.71 -4.47 -37.87
C LYS A 91 -5.62 -3.47 -39.02
N GLN A 92 -6.11 -3.86 -40.20
CA GLN A 92 -6.02 -3.06 -41.42
C GLN A 92 -6.49 -1.61 -41.25
N ARG A 93 -7.59 -1.38 -40.52
CA ARG A 93 -8.16 -0.04 -40.29
C ARG A 93 -7.34 0.89 -39.38
N TYR A 94 -6.34 0.36 -38.69
CA TYR A 94 -5.46 1.12 -37.79
C TYR A 94 -4.01 1.17 -38.28
N ARG A 95 -3.77 0.83 -39.56
CA ARG A 95 -2.41 0.83 -40.11
C ARG A 95 -1.86 2.25 -40.18
N SER A 96 -0.62 2.41 -39.73
CA SER A 96 0.14 3.66 -39.73
C SER A 96 1.55 3.43 -40.30
N ASN A 97 2.20 4.48 -40.79
CA ASN A 97 3.61 4.46 -41.19
C ASN A 97 4.55 4.40 -39.96
N TYR A 98 4.09 4.96 -38.84
CA TYR A 98 4.78 4.97 -37.54
C TYR A 98 3.79 4.63 -36.44
N TYR A 99 4.06 3.59 -35.64
CA TYR A 99 3.21 3.19 -34.52
C TYR A 99 3.71 3.71 -33.19
N ILE A 100 5.03 3.82 -33.04
CA ILE A 100 5.69 4.35 -31.85
C ILE A 100 6.01 5.83 -32.05
N THR A 101 5.52 6.67 -31.14
CA THR A 101 5.84 8.10 -31.12
C THR A 101 7.16 8.38 -30.40
N GLU A 102 7.78 9.53 -30.64
CA GLU A 102 8.99 9.97 -29.91
C GLU A 102 8.74 10.02 -28.39
N GLN A 103 7.58 10.52 -27.97
CA GLN A 103 7.20 10.53 -26.55
C GLN A 103 7.16 9.12 -25.95
N GLN A 104 6.58 8.14 -26.65
CA GLN A 104 6.53 6.77 -26.16
C GLN A 104 7.91 6.11 -26.13
N SER A 105 8.77 6.42 -27.11
CA SER A 105 10.16 6.01 -27.11
C SER A 105 10.90 6.54 -25.87
N GLU A 106 10.76 7.83 -25.56
CA GLU A 106 11.36 8.42 -24.37
C GLU A 106 10.77 7.83 -23.07
N GLU A 107 9.44 7.66 -22.99
CA GLU A 107 8.79 7.02 -21.84
C GLU A 107 9.27 5.58 -21.61
N PHE A 108 9.50 4.82 -22.69
CA PHE A 108 10.09 3.48 -22.64
C PHE A 108 11.53 3.51 -22.10
N LYS A 109 12.38 4.40 -22.62
CA LYS A 109 13.78 4.54 -22.16
C LYS A 109 13.86 4.92 -20.68
N HIS A 110 13.05 5.88 -20.24
CA HIS A 110 12.96 6.26 -18.83
C HIS A 110 12.55 5.07 -17.96
N ALA A 111 11.51 4.33 -18.37
CA ALA A 111 11.00 3.19 -17.63
C ALA A 111 12.06 2.10 -17.48
N ILE A 112 12.72 1.70 -18.57
CA ILE A 112 13.75 0.65 -18.56
C ILE A 112 14.89 0.98 -17.58
N LEU A 113 15.48 2.18 -17.70
CA LEU A 113 16.57 2.58 -16.82
C LEU A 113 16.12 2.66 -15.36
N SER A 114 14.94 3.23 -15.12
CA SER A 114 14.41 3.38 -13.77
C SER A 114 14.13 2.03 -13.09
N SER A 115 13.62 1.04 -13.83
CA SER A 115 13.39 -0.32 -13.36
C SER A 115 14.71 -1.05 -13.09
N ILE A 116 15.77 -0.80 -13.85
CA ILE A 116 17.11 -1.29 -13.53
C ILE A 116 17.55 -0.79 -12.15
N LEU A 117 17.40 0.51 -11.88
CA LEU A 117 17.90 1.13 -10.65
C LEU A 117 17.08 0.80 -9.41
N VAL A 118 15.74 0.79 -9.49
CA VAL A 118 14.87 0.52 -8.34
C VAL A 118 14.65 -0.98 -8.15
N THR A 119 14.81 -1.76 -9.21
CA THR A 119 14.70 -3.22 -9.22
C THR A 119 13.37 -3.72 -8.65
N SER A 120 12.30 -3.55 -9.43
CA SER A 120 10.95 -4.03 -9.09
C SER A 120 10.13 -4.32 -10.34
N ALA A 121 9.74 -5.57 -10.52
CA ALA A 121 8.90 -6.00 -11.62
C ALA A 121 7.49 -5.44 -11.42
N TYR A 122 7.01 -5.37 -10.18
CA TYR A 122 5.74 -4.75 -9.86
C TYR A 122 5.73 -3.25 -10.20
N GLY A 123 6.80 -2.54 -9.86
CA GLY A 123 7.00 -1.12 -10.22
C GLY A 123 7.14 -0.89 -11.73
N SER A 124 7.37 -1.94 -12.52
CA SER A 124 7.46 -1.83 -13.99
C SER A 124 6.08 -1.84 -14.66
N THR A 125 5.02 -2.21 -13.94
CA THR A 125 3.64 -2.31 -14.48
C THR A 125 2.99 -0.96 -14.78
N SER A 126 3.34 0.09 -14.02
CA SER A 126 2.85 1.45 -14.26
C SER A 126 3.75 2.49 -13.57
N PRO A 127 3.70 3.76 -13.97
CA PRO A 127 4.37 4.83 -13.22
C PRO A 127 3.93 4.91 -11.76
N GLU A 128 2.66 4.70 -11.46
CA GLU A 128 2.11 4.80 -10.09
C GLU A 128 2.69 3.70 -9.20
N GLU A 129 2.71 2.45 -9.68
CA GLU A 129 3.38 1.35 -8.98
C GLU A 129 4.88 1.62 -8.83
N PHE A 130 5.53 2.20 -9.86
CA PHE A 130 6.94 2.56 -9.79
C PHE A 130 7.23 3.55 -8.66
N PHE A 131 6.36 4.55 -8.50
CA PHE A 131 6.48 5.54 -7.46
C PHE A 131 6.37 4.91 -6.08
N ALA A 132 5.35 4.07 -5.89
CA ALA A 132 5.09 3.36 -4.64
C ALA A 132 6.23 2.41 -4.25
N GLU A 133 6.74 1.64 -5.20
CA GLU A 133 7.89 0.74 -5.02
C GLU A 133 9.19 1.50 -4.70
N SER A 134 9.41 2.63 -5.39
CA SER A 134 10.56 3.50 -5.12
C SER A 134 10.51 4.09 -3.72
N PHE A 135 9.35 4.56 -3.29
CA PHE A 135 9.15 5.06 -1.94
C PHE A 135 9.31 3.94 -0.90
N SER A 136 8.75 2.76 -1.15
CA SER A 136 8.89 1.58 -0.30
C SER A 136 10.37 1.20 -0.11
N ARG A 137 11.17 1.18 -1.19
CA ARG A 137 12.63 0.97 -1.11
C ARG A 137 13.31 2.07 -0.30
N TYR A 138 12.99 3.33 -0.58
CA TYR A 138 13.58 4.48 0.11
C TYR A 138 13.39 4.42 1.63
N VAL A 139 12.16 4.23 2.10
CA VAL A 139 11.83 4.21 3.53
C VAL A 139 12.26 2.92 4.24
N SER A 140 12.43 1.82 3.50
CA SER A 140 12.70 0.52 4.09
C SER A 140 14.19 0.14 4.13
N SER A 141 15.04 0.85 3.39
CA SER A 141 16.47 0.49 3.27
C SER A 141 17.22 0.77 4.56
N ASN A 142 17.82 -0.26 5.15
CA ASN A 142 18.77 -0.07 6.26
C ASN A 142 20.13 0.45 5.75
N GLU A 143 21.03 0.86 6.67
CA GLU A 143 22.33 1.43 6.31
C GLU A 143 23.19 0.55 5.39
N LYS A 144 23.08 -0.78 5.49
CA LYS A 144 23.82 -1.70 4.62
C LYS A 144 23.25 -1.75 3.20
N GLN A 145 21.97 -1.42 3.03
CA GLN A 145 21.27 -1.43 1.74
C GLN A 145 21.34 -0.10 0.99
N LYS A 146 21.84 0.97 1.62
CA LYS A 146 21.94 2.30 0.99
C LYS A 146 23.01 2.31 -0.10
N ASN A 147 22.56 2.14 -1.34
CA ASN A 147 23.34 2.27 -2.57
C ASN A 147 23.06 3.60 -3.26
N LEU A 148 23.73 3.82 -4.40
CA LEU A 148 23.57 4.99 -5.26
C LEU A 148 22.09 5.32 -5.56
N THR A 149 21.28 4.32 -5.91
CA THR A 149 19.84 4.53 -6.14
C THR A 149 19.17 5.10 -4.89
N TRP A 150 19.47 4.58 -3.70
CA TRP A 150 18.87 5.10 -2.46
C TRP A 150 19.18 6.59 -2.28
N TYR A 151 20.40 7.04 -2.56
CA TYR A 151 20.78 8.45 -2.43
C TYR A 151 20.10 9.35 -3.49
N LEU A 152 19.84 8.84 -4.69
CA LEU A 152 19.02 9.53 -5.69
C LEU A 152 17.56 9.65 -5.23
N LEU A 153 17.02 8.58 -4.64
CA LEU A 153 15.66 8.59 -4.06
C LEU A 153 15.57 9.56 -2.87
N GLU A 154 16.56 9.58 -1.98
CA GLU A 154 16.64 10.57 -0.88
C GLU A 154 16.61 11.99 -1.43
N HIS A 155 17.39 12.30 -2.47
CA HIS A 155 17.35 13.64 -3.09
C HIS A 155 15.96 13.92 -3.68
N PHE A 156 15.40 12.98 -4.43
CA PHE A 156 14.08 13.16 -5.02
C PHE A 156 13.02 13.42 -3.95
N PHE A 157 12.88 12.54 -2.96
CA PHE A 157 11.82 12.65 -1.94
C PHE A 157 12.02 13.84 -0.98
N THR A 158 13.25 14.29 -0.74
CA THR A 158 13.50 15.40 0.21
C THR A 158 13.69 16.77 -0.42
N LYS A 159 13.90 16.85 -1.75
CA LYS A 159 14.10 18.12 -2.46
C LYS A 159 13.21 18.24 -3.69
N THR A 160 13.40 17.36 -4.67
CA THR A 160 12.72 17.46 -5.96
C THR A 160 11.19 17.37 -5.81
N PHE A 161 10.72 16.45 -4.96
CA PHE A 161 9.30 16.25 -4.63
C PHE A 161 8.64 17.55 -4.16
N TYR A 162 9.28 18.28 -3.24
CA TYR A 162 8.71 19.52 -2.74
C TYR A 162 8.74 20.65 -3.78
N LYS A 163 9.84 20.79 -4.55
CA LYS A 163 9.90 21.74 -5.67
C LYS A 163 8.81 21.47 -6.72
N LEU A 164 8.52 20.18 -6.97
CA LEU A 164 7.44 19.73 -7.84
C LEU A 164 6.06 20.08 -7.25
N LYS A 165 5.83 19.82 -5.96
CA LYS A 165 4.58 20.21 -5.26
C LYS A 165 4.31 21.72 -5.34
N GLN A 166 5.36 22.55 -5.28
CA GLN A 166 5.25 24.01 -5.39
C GLN A 166 4.76 24.50 -6.77
N GLN A 167 4.83 23.68 -7.82
CA GLN A 167 4.32 24.05 -9.16
C GLN A 167 2.79 24.01 -9.26
N ASP A 168 2.11 23.48 -8.24
CA ASP A 168 0.65 23.46 -8.13
C ASP A 168 -0.07 22.81 -9.31
N ILE A 169 0.48 21.70 -9.81
CA ILE A 169 0.05 21.07 -11.07
C ILE A 169 -1.33 20.40 -10.97
N GLY A 170 -1.66 19.79 -9.82
CA GLY A 170 -2.85 18.95 -9.70
C GLY A 170 -2.72 17.63 -10.46
N ILE A 171 -3.84 17.09 -10.95
CA ILE A 171 -3.85 15.89 -11.80
C ILE A 171 -3.51 16.21 -13.26
N LEU A 172 -2.92 15.25 -13.99
CA LEU A 172 -2.69 15.38 -15.44
C LEU A 172 -3.93 14.97 -16.24
N THR A 173 -4.87 15.89 -16.45
CA THR A 173 -5.98 15.66 -17.40
C THR A 173 -5.48 15.67 -18.85
N SER A 174 -6.21 15.02 -19.75
CA SER A 174 -5.84 14.90 -21.18
C SER A 174 -5.58 16.25 -21.87
N ASN A 175 -6.32 17.30 -21.50
CA ASN A 175 -6.24 18.61 -22.14
C ASN A 175 -4.96 19.39 -21.77
N ASP A 176 -4.43 19.20 -20.56
CA ASP A 176 -3.27 19.94 -20.05
C ASP A 176 -1.98 19.10 -19.95
N LYS A 177 -2.06 17.81 -20.32
CA LYS A 177 -0.98 16.83 -20.15
C LYS A 177 0.37 17.33 -20.65
N THR A 178 0.42 17.91 -21.85
CA THR A 178 1.68 18.39 -22.46
C THR A 178 2.24 19.62 -21.75
N ILE A 179 1.37 20.57 -21.36
CA ILE A 179 1.79 21.80 -20.68
C ILE A 179 2.30 21.48 -19.28
N ASN A 180 1.54 20.71 -18.52
CA ASN A 180 1.92 20.33 -17.16
C ASN A 180 3.13 19.40 -17.15
N TRP A 181 3.28 18.50 -18.12
CA TRP A 181 4.50 17.71 -18.27
C TRP A 181 5.73 18.58 -18.55
N LYS A 182 5.62 19.62 -19.38
CA LYS A 182 6.73 20.58 -19.58
C LYS A 182 7.13 21.28 -18.28
N LYS A 183 6.18 21.68 -17.43
CA LYS A 183 6.48 22.25 -16.11
C LYS A 183 7.26 21.27 -15.24
N ILE A 184 6.83 20.01 -15.19
CA ILE A 184 7.52 18.95 -14.44
C ILE A 184 8.96 18.76 -14.94
N LYS A 185 9.14 18.61 -16.26
CA LYS A 185 10.47 18.48 -16.86
C LYS A 185 11.35 19.67 -16.54
N ASN A 186 10.84 20.89 -16.65
CA ASN A 186 11.59 22.11 -16.35
C ASN A 186 12.09 22.16 -14.90
N VAL A 187 11.30 21.72 -13.92
CA VAL A 187 11.77 21.64 -12.53
C VAL A 187 12.97 20.71 -12.42
N ILE A 188 12.86 19.50 -13.01
CA ILE A 188 13.91 18.48 -12.96
C ILE A 188 15.15 18.90 -13.76
N ASP A 189 14.96 19.47 -14.95
CA ASP A 189 16.04 19.88 -15.84
C ASP A 189 16.91 21.00 -15.26
N ASN A 190 16.31 21.85 -14.42
CA ASN A 190 16.98 22.96 -13.75
C ASN A 190 17.65 22.55 -12.42
N GLU A 191 17.57 21.28 -11.99
CA GLU A 191 18.25 20.81 -10.79
C GLU A 191 19.75 20.59 -11.01
N ASN A 192 20.54 21.58 -10.59
CA ASN A 192 22.00 21.51 -10.64
C ASN A 192 22.63 20.94 -9.35
N ASP A 193 21.85 20.81 -8.27
CA ASP A 193 22.31 20.41 -6.94
C ASP A 193 22.21 18.89 -6.66
N VAL A 194 22.02 18.08 -7.72
CA VAL A 194 22.02 16.62 -7.62
C VAL A 194 23.46 16.10 -7.56
N PHE A 195 23.89 15.67 -6.37
CA PHE A 195 25.28 15.24 -6.10
C PHE A 195 25.63 13.86 -6.65
N TYR A 196 24.64 12.97 -6.75
CA TYR A 196 24.85 11.55 -7.01
C TYR A 196 24.54 11.15 -8.45
N LYS A 197 24.83 12.06 -9.40
CA LYS A 197 24.74 11.74 -10.84
C LYS A 197 25.65 10.56 -11.15
N TYR A 198 25.22 9.71 -12.07
CA TYR A 198 25.90 8.45 -12.34
C TYR A 198 26.12 8.21 -13.82
N ASP A 199 27.25 7.58 -14.12
CA ASP A 199 27.62 7.22 -15.46
C ASP A 199 27.20 5.78 -15.75
N LEU A 200 26.53 5.59 -16.88
CA LEU A 200 26.41 4.27 -17.49
C LEU A 200 27.78 3.92 -18.10
N GLU A 201 28.75 3.48 -17.30
CA GLU A 201 30.01 3.01 -17.88
C GLU A 201 29.83 1.61 -18.48
N PRO A 202 30.29 1.36 -19.72
CA PRO A 202 30.41 0.00 -20.26
C PRO A 202 31.68 -0.72 -19.75
N LYS A 203 32.46 -0.13 -18.83
CA LYS A 203 33.72 -0.73 -18.37
C LYS A 203 33.44 -2.03 -17.63
N THR A 204 33.91 -3.12 -18.22
CA THR A 204 33.88 -4.49 -17.68
C THR A 204 34.63 -4.60 -16.35
N SER A 205 35.60 -3.71 -16.11
CA SER A 205 36.30 -3.54 -14.84
C SER A 205 35.79 -2.29 -14.12
N LEU A 206 34.89 -2.50 -13.16
CA LEU A 206 34.46 -1.45 -12.26
C LEU A 206 35.61 -1.11 -11.31
N ASP A 207 35.83 0.19 -11.13
CA ASP A 207 36.89 0.77 -10.32
C ASP A 207 36.88 0.18 -8.90
N ILE A 208 37.99 -0.46 -8.50
CA ILE A 208 38.17 -1.14 -7.21
C ILE A 208 38.10 -0.20 -6.01
N THR A 209 38.07 1.12 -6.24
CA THR A 209 37.98 2.14 -5.19
C THR A 209 36.57 2.38 -4.65
N TYR A 210 35.54 1.77 -5.25
CA TYR A 210 34.16 1.90 -4.76
C TYR A 210 33.84 0.86 -3.67
N ASP A 211 33.24 1.33 -2.57
CA ASP A 211 32.59 0.45 -1.59
C ASP A 211 31.44 -0.31 -2.26
N ARG A 212 31.65 -1.62 -2.45
CA ARG A 212 30.71 -2.51 -3.13
C ARG A 212 29.91 -3.33 -2.13
N LEU A 213 28.59 -3.24 -2.25
CA LEU A 213 27.63 -4.10 -1.58
C LEU A 213 27.61 -5.50 -2.21
N THR A 214 27.42 -6.50 -1.37
CA THR A 214 27.15 -7.87 -1.79
C THR A 214 25.64 -8.11 -1.93
N HIS A 215 25.25 -9.21 -2.56
CA HIS A 215 23.85 -9.64 -2.60
C HIS A 215 23.27 -9.85 -1.18
N LEU A 216 24.11 -10.25 -0.20
CA LEU A 216 23.71 -10.40 1.20
C LEU A 216 23.47 -9.07 1.88
N ASP A 217 24.27 -8.04 1.59
CA ASP A 217 24.05 -6.68 2.10
C ASP A 217 22.71 -6.13 1.61
N LEU A 218 22.35 -6.42 0.36
CA LEU A 218 21.04 -6.10 -0.21
C LEU A 218 19.91 -6.97 0.35
N GLY A 219 20.22 -8.16 0.88
CA GLY A 219 19.23 -9.08 1.45
C GLY A 219 18.63 -10.09 0.45
N TYR A 220 19.28 -10.28 -0.70
CA TYR A 220 18.91 -11.28 -1.68
C TYR A 220 19.42 -12.67 -1.30
N LYS A 221 18.63 -13.69 -1.61
CA LYS A 221 19.07 -15.10 -1.63
C LYS A 221 19.20 -15.57 -3.07
N ASN A 222 20.14 -16.48 -3.32
CA ASN A 222 20.28 -17.12 -4.62
C ASN A 222 19.00 -17.91 -4.95
N LEU A 223 18.52 -17.79 -6.18
CA LEU A 223 17.30 -18.42 -6.67
C LEU A 223 17.49 -19.89 -7.06
N GLY A 224 18.72 -20.38 -7.21
CA GLY A 224 18.98 -21.80 -7.52
C GLY A 224 18.65 -22.19 -8.97
N PHE A 225 18.63 -21.22 -9.89
CA PHE A 225 18.34 -21.42 -11.32
C PHE A 225 19.61 -21.43 -12.19
N GLU A 226 20.76 -21.84 -11.64
CA GLU A 226 22.08 -21.67 -12.27
C GLU A 226 22.27 -22.46 -13.58
N ILE A 227 21.36 -23.40 -13.88
CA ILE A 227 21.37 -24.29 -15.05
C ILE A 227 21.25 -23.51 -16.38
N LEU A 228 20.67 -22.30 -16.37
CA LEU A 228 20.49 -21.50 -17.60
C LEU A 228 21.71 -20.65 -17.98
N GLN A 229 22.71 -20.46 -17.09
CA GLN A 229 23.84 -19.55 -17.32
C GLN A 229 25.16 -20.01 -16.69
N ASN A 230 25.74 -21.12 -17.17
CA ASN A 230 27.12 -21.51 -16.86
C ASN A 230 27.47 -21.45 -15.35
N ASN A 231 26.56 -21.88 -14.47
CA ASN A 231 26.73 -21.85 -13.01
C ASN A 231 26.85 -20.46 -12.35
N THR A 232 26.40 -19.37 -13.00
CA THR A 232 26.41 -18.03 -12.40
C THR A 232 25.24 -17.86 -11.43
N PRO A 233 25.48 -17.52 -10.15
CA PRO A 233 24.41 -17.29 -9.17
C PRO A 233 23.40 -16.24 -9.64
N GLN A 234 22.11 -16.56 -9.53
CA GLN A 234 21.01 -15.69 -9.93
C GLN A 234 20.35 -15.10 -8.68
N TYR A 235 20.41 -13.78 -8.56
CA TYR A 235 19.66 -13.00 -7.60
C TYR A 235 18.58 -12.22 -8.35
N GLY A 236 17.54 -11.76 -7.67
CA GLY A 236 16.43 -11.09 -8.35
C GLY A 236 16.88 -9.97 -9.31
N TYR A 237 17.83 -9.14 -8.87
CA TYR A 237 18.39 -8.03 -9.64
C TYR A 237 19.25 -8.43 -10.86
N ASN A 238 19.63 -9.68 -11.02
CA ASN A 238 20.32 -10.16 -12.22
C ASN A 238 19.65 -11.39 -12.84
N SER A 239 18.41 -11.68 -12.42
CA SER A 239 17.67 -12.85 -12.90
C SER A 239 17.07 -12.62 -14.29
N VAL A 240 17.18 -13.62 -15.16
CA VAL A 240 16.57 -13.61 -16.51
C VAL A 240 15.06 -13.36 -16.43
N GLN A 241 14.39 -13.99 -15.46
CA GLN A 241 12.95 -13.84 -15.23
C GLN A 241 12.58 -12.37 -14.95
N TYR A 242 13.33 -11.70 -14.07
CA TYR A 242 13.08 -10.30 -13.75
C TYR A 242 13.16 -9.40 -14.99
N PHE A 243 14.16 -9.58 -15.85
CA PHE A 243 14.30 -8.80 -17.08
C PHE A 243 13.16 -9.05 -18.05
N TYR A 244 12.78 -10.32 -18.23
CA TYR A 244 11.67 -10.73 -19.07
C TYR A 244 10.35 -10.08 -18.64
N GLU A 245 10.03 -10.16 -17.34
CA GLU A 245 8.82 -9.59 -16.77
C GLU A 245 8.83 -8.06 -16.89
N THR A 246 9.94 -7.41 -16.53
CA THR A 246 10.11 -5.96 -16.59
C THR A 246 9.86 -5.40 -17.99
N ILE A 247 10.49 -5.98 -19.02
CA ILE A 247 10.31 -5.51 -20.40
C ILE A 247 8.87 -5.68 -20.86
N ASN A 248 8.25 -6.83 -20.59
CA ASN A 248 6.86 -7.07 -20.97
C ASN A 248 5.89 -6.13 -20.23
N TYR A 249 6.12 -5.86 -18.95
CA TYR A 249 5.29 -4.91 -18.19
C TYR A 249 5.41 -3.48 -18.71
N ILE A 250 6.63 -3.01 -18.97
CA ILE A 250 6.85 -1.67 -19.55
C ILE A 250 6.23 -1.59 -20.94
N TYR A 251 6.40 -2.62 -21.78
CA TYR A 251 5.79 -2.68 -23.09
C TYR A 251 4.26 -2.55 -23.02
N ASN A 252 3.62 -3.37 -22.17
CA ASN A 252 2.17 -3.34 -21.99
C ASN A 252 1.68 -2.00 -21.46
N SER A 253 2.44 -1.36 -20.57
CA SER A 253 2.11 -0.06 -19.98
C SER A 253 2.23 1.09 -20.99
N VAL A 254 3.38 1.20 -21.69
CA VAL A 254 3.69 2.33 -22.58
C VAL A 254 2.93 2.27 -23.91
N PHE A 255 2.66 1.05 -24.41
CA PHE A 255 2.07 0.84 -25.73
C PHE A 255 0.66 0.25 -25.72
N ALA A 256 -0.05 0.37 -24.59
CA ALA A 256 -1.42 -0.16 -24.43
C ALA A 256 -2.37 0.21 -25.58
N ALA A 257 -2.30 1.45 -26.07
CA ALA A 257 -3.13 1.92 -27.18
C ALA A 257 -2.83 1.17 -28.50
N GLN A 258 -1.55 0.99 -28.84
CA GLN A 258 -1.13 0.22 -30.01
C GLN A 258 -1.52 -1.25 -29.86
N ILE A 259 -1.34 -1.84 -28.67
CA ILE A 259 -1.71 -3.23 -28.36
C ILE A 259 -3.22 -3.46 -28.55
N ASN A 260 -4.06 -2.52 -28.13
CA ASN A 260 -5.52 -2.61 -28.31
C ASN A 260 -5.96 -2.66 -29.79
N ASN A 261 -5.14 -2.09 -30.67
CA ASN A 261 -5.35 -2.06 -32.12
C ASN A 261 -4.84 -3.31 -32.84
N LEU A 262 -4.16 -4.23 -32.14
CA LEU A 262 -3.74 -5.52 -32.69
C LEU A 262 -4.93 -6.43 -33.01
N ASP A 263 -4.74 -7.32 -33.98
CA ASP A 263 -5.69 -8.37 -34.31
C ASP A 263 -5.93 -9.30 -33.09
N SER A 264 -7.16 -9.77 -32.93
CA SER A 264 -7.62 -10.61 -31.81
C SER A 264 -6.78 -11.86 -31.60
N LEU A 265 -6.28 -12.47 -32.69
CA LEU A 265 -5.36 -13.61 -32.65
C LEU A 265 -3.98 -13.27 -32.04
N ASN A 266 -3.64 -11.99 -31.96
CA ASN A 266 -2.35 -11.47 -31.49
C ASN A 266 -2.44 -10.74 -30.14
N LYS A 267 -3.65 -10.55 -29.57
CA LYS A 267 -3.84 -9.79 -28.31
C LYS A 267 -3.29 -10.46 -27.05
N ASN A 268 -3.05 -11.78 -27.07
CA ASN A 268 -2.66 -12.57 -25.90
C ASN A 268 -1.19 -13.01 -25.87
N ARG A 269 -0.31 -12.41 -26.67
CA ARG A 269 1.12 -12.78 -26.66
C ARG A 269 1.92 -11.71 -25.93
N ASN A 270 2.65 -12.12 -24.90
CA ASN A 270 3.84 -11.38 -24.47
C ASN A 270 4.66 -11.05 -25.72
N ILE A 271 5.12 -9.81 -25.85
CA ILE A 271 5.64 -9.33 -27.14
C ILE A 271 6.92 -10.06 -27.56
N LEU A 272 7.65 -10.51 -26.55
CA LEU A 272 8.68 -11.51 -26.63
C LEU A 272 8.09 -12.75 -25.96
N ASP A 273 7.86 -13.81 -26.73
CA ASP A 273 7.75 -15.13 -26.10
C ASP A 273 9.09 -15.45 -25.41
N ALA A 274 9.06 -16.38 -24.46
CA ALA A 274 10.24 -16.67 -23.65
C ALA A 274 11.47 -17.01 -24.51
N ASP A 275 11.30 -17.74 -25.62
CA ASP A 275 12.38 -18.15 -26.51
C ASP A 275 13.01 -16.96 -27.26
N LYS A 276 12.19 -16.05 -27.81
CA LYS A 276 12.70 -14.83 -28.45
C LYS A 276 13.36 -13.90 -27.46
N PHE A 277 12.80 -13.78 -26.25
CA PHE A 277 13.44 -13.01 -25.20
C PHE A 277 14.81 -13.60 -24.85
N LEU A 278 14.91 -14.92 -24.68
CA LEU A 278 16.18 -15.57 -24.35
C LEU A 278 17.25 -15.33 -25.41
N ASN A 279 16.89 -15.37 -26.69
CA ASN A 279 17.82 -15.03 -27.78
C ASN A 279 18.28 -13.57 -27.71
N TYR A 280 17.33 -12.63 -27.62
CA TYR A 280 17.64 -11.21 -27.48
C TYR A 280 18.48 -10.91 -26.24
N TYR A 281 18.12 -11.52 -25.11
CA TYR A 281 18.78 -11.37 -23.83
C TYR A 281 20.21 -11.92 -23.89
N LYS A 282 20.45 -13.06 -24.55
CA LYS A 282 21.79 -13.62 -24.76
C LYS A 282 22.72 -12.63 -25.47
N ASP A 283 22.23 -11.92 -26.47
CA ASP A 283 23.02 -10.95 -27.23
C ASP A 283 23.29 -9.64 -26.46
N ASN A 284 22.50 -9.34 -25.43
CA ASN A 284 22.52 -8.08 -24.69
C ASN A 284 22.83 -8.23 -23.19
N ILE A 285 23.14 -9.45 -22.73
CA ILE A 285 23.25 -9.78 -21.31
C ILE A 285 24.30 -8.93 -20.59
N ASP A 286 25.42 -8.64 -21.25
CA ASP A 286 26.50 -7.83 -20.67
C ASP A 286 26.04 -6.41 -20.34
N ILE A 287 25.18 -5.82 -21.20
CA ILE A 287 24.63 -4.48 -20.98
C ILE A 287 23.72 -4.50 -19.74
N PHE A 288 22.81 -5.47 -19.65
CA PHE A 288 21.92 -5.64 -18.50
C PHE A 288 22.70 -5.86 -17.21
N LEU A 289 23.63 -6.82 -17.22
CA LEU A 289 24.43 -7.14 -16.04
C LEU A 289 25.30 -5.96 -15.62
N ASN A 290 25.86 -5.20 -16.55
CA ASN A 290 26.68 -4.03 -16.23
C ASN A 290 25.87 -2.91 -15.59
N TYR A 291 24.68 -2.59 -16.10
CA TYR A 291 23.85 -1.54 -15.49
C TYR A 291 23.22 -1.99 -14.17
N MET A 292 22.85 -3.27 -14.02
CA MET A 292 22.32 -3.75 -12.73
C MET A 292 23.38 -3.74 -11.62
N LYS A 293 24.68 -3.84 -11.95
CA LYS A 293 25.75 -3.64 -10.95
C LYS A 293 25.68 -2.26 -10.30
N LEU A 294 25.04 -1.25 -10.90
CA LEU A 294 24.80 0.06 -10.28
C LEU A 294 24.06 -0.04 -8.94
N ASN A 295 23.24 -1.08 -8.74
CA ASN A 295 22.60 -1.36 -7.45
C ASN A 295 23.57 -1.83 -6.37
N LEU A 296 24.80 -2.20 -6.72
CA LEU A 296 25.79 -2.71 -5.77
C LEU A 296 26.74 -1.61 -5.27
N TYR A 297 26.64 -0.37 -5.75
CA TYR A 297 27.61 0.67 -5.42
C TYR A 297 27.09 1.68 -4.43
N LYS A 298 27.95 2.05 -3.48
CA LYS A 298 27.79 3.29 -2.72
C LYS A 298 28.35 4.47 -3.52
N PRO A 299 27.82 5.69 -3.31
CA PRO A 299 28.43 6.88 -3.89
C PRO A 299 29.83 7.11 -3.30
N LYS A 300 30.74 7.68 -4.11
CA LYS A 300 32.14 7.98 -3.71
C LYS A 300 32.26 8.88 -2.48
N HIS A 301 31.34 9.83 -2.33
CA HIS A 301 31.32 10.78 -1.21
C HIS A 301 29.91 10.82 -0.63
N ILE A 302 29.74 10.28 0.58
CA ILE A 302 28.48 10.35 1.31
C ILE A 302 28.45 11.69 2.05
N ILE A 303 27.53 12.57 1.65
CA ILE A 303 27.26 13.79 2.41
C ILE A 303 26.32 13.41 3.56
N ASN A 304 26.88 13.31 4.76
CA ASN A 304 26.09 13.13 5.97
C ASN A 304 25.27 14.39 6.21
N LYS A 305 23.95 14.31 6.01
CA LYS A 305 23.04 15.33 6.54
C LYS A 305 22.75 15.00 8.00
N ASN A 306 22.73 16.03 8.84
CA ASN A 306 22.35 15.90 10.25
C ASN A 306 20.97 15.23 10.36
N ASN A 307 20.79 14.44 11.41
CA ASN A 307 19.50 13.84 11.74
C ASN A 307 18.47 14.96 11.91
N ASP A 308 17.54 15.06 10.96
CA ASP A 308 16.37 15.90 11.10
C ASP A 308 15.58 15.45 12.34
N GLN A 309 15.04 16.40 13.10
CA GLN A 309 14.19 16.09 14.25
C GLN A 309 13.02 15.21 13.81
N GLN A 310 12.78 14.13 14.56
CA GLN A 310 11.61 13.28 14.36
C GLN A 310 10.35 14.05 14.76
N PHE A 311 9.28 13.91 13.96
CA PHE A 311 7.98 14.51 14.27
C PHE A 311 7.25 13.72 15.36
N PHE A 312 7.40 12.40 15.36
CA PHE A 312 6.88 11.48 16.37
C PHE A 312 8.04 10.68 16.98
N ASN A 313 8.14 10.67 18.31
CA ASN A 313 9.18 9.91 19.01
C ASN A 313 8.81 8.43 19.17
N ASN A 314 7.51 8.14 19.26
CA ASN A 314 7.01 6.79 19.48
C ASN A 314 5.59 6.60 18.89
N PHE A 315 5.11 5.36 18.95
CA PHE A 315 3.84 4.98 18.34
C PHE A 315 2.61 5.54 19.07
N ASP A 316 2.68 5.72 20.38
CA ASP A 316 1.57 6.28 21.16
C ASP A 316 1.37 7.76 20.85
N GLU A 317 2.46 8.52 20.65
CA GLU A 317 2.42 9.91 20.20
C GLU A 317 1.80 10.03 18.80
N LEU A 318 2.18 9.16 17.88
CA LEU A 318 1.61 9.08 16.52
C LEU A 318 0.10 8.80 16.57
N ASP A 319 -0.33 7.79 17.34
CA ASP A 319 -1.74 7.42 17.46
C ASP A 319 -2.57 8.56 18.07
N GLN A 320 -2.04 9.20 19.12
CA GLN A 320 -2.72 10.31 19.79
C GLN A 320 -2.86 11.53 18.86
N TYR A 321 -1.83 11.86 18.09
CA TYR A 321 -1.89 12.94 17.10
C TYR A 321 -3.05 12.73 16.11
N TRP A 322 -3.16 11.54 15.51
CA TRP A 322 -4.20 11.25 14.53
C TRP A 322 -5.60 11.13 15.14
N LYS A 323 -5.70 10.65 16.39
CA LYS A 323 -6.97 10.65 17.13
C LYS A 323 -7.50 12.06 17.34
N GLU A 324 -6.67 12.98 17.81
CA GLU A 324 -7.09 14.37 18.02
C GLU A 324 -7.41 15.07 16.69
N LYS A 325 -6.61 14.83 15.65
CA LYS A 325 -6.87 15.37 14.30
C LYS A 325 -8.19 14.90 13.69
N SER A 326 -8.65 13.70 14.04
CA SER A 326 -9.85 13.06 13.46
C SER A 326 -11.02 12.93 14.44
N LYS A 327 -11.02 13.74 15.50
CA LYS A 327 -12.02 13.71 16.57
C LYS A 327 -13.40 14.20 16.08
N PHE A 328 -14.47 13.55 16.55
CA PHE A 328 -15.85 13.97 16.29
C PHE A 328 -16.74 13.83 17.55
N ASN A 329 -17.82 14.62 17.60
CA ASN A 329 -18.51 15.02 18.84
C ASN A 329 -19.29 13.93 19.59
N PHE A 330 -19.36 12.69 19.08
CA PHE A 330 -20.01 11.60 19.81
C PHE A 330 -19.00 10.87 20.71
N GLY A 331 -18.79 11.42 21.92
CA GLY A 331 -18.14 10.72 23.03
C GLY A 331 -16.61 10.61 23.00
N ASN A 332 -15.90 11.64 22.54
CA ASN A 332 -14.44 11.61 22.30
C ASN A 332 -14.02 10.54 21.26
N SER A 333 -14.91 10.21 20.33
CA SER A 333 -14.59 9.27 19.25
C SER A 333 -13.71 9.92 18.18
N SER A 334 -12.83 9.12 17.58
CA SER A 334 -11.93 9.54 16.50
C SER A 334 -12.08 8.61 15.30
N ALA A 335 -12.04 9.16 14.09
CA ALA A 335 -12.17 8.36 12.87
C ALA A 335 -10.93 7.50 12.61
N ILE A 336 -9.74 8.00 12.99
CA ILE A 336 -8.47 7.32 12.87
C ILE A 336 -8.09 6.73 14.23
N GLN A 337 -7.94 5.39 14.29
CA GLN A 337 -7.59 4.65 15.51
C GLN A 337 -6.53 3.59 15.19
N ILE A 338 -5.32 4.02 14.83
CA ILE A 338 -4.25 3.14 14.32
C ILE A 338 -3.88 2.07 15.34
N LYS A 339 -3.64 2.47 16.60
CA LYS A 339 -3.26 1.53 17.67
C LYS A 339 -4.30 0.44 17.88
N LYS A 340 -5.56 0.84 18.03
CA LYS A 340 -6.68 -0.10 18.23
C LYS A 340 -6.83 -1.04 17.04
N ASN A 341 -6.71 -0.52 15.82
CA ASN A 341 -6.80 -1.32 14.61
C ASN A 341 -5.68 -2.39 14.55
N PHE A 342 -4.44 -2.03 14.87
CA PHE A 342 -3.30 -2.97 14.90
C PHE A 342 -3.46 -4.02 15.99
N GLU A 343 -3.83 -3.61 17.22
CA GLU A 343 -4.01 -4.52 18.35
C GLU A 343 -5.15 -5.52 18.10
N ASN A 344 -6.26 -5.09 17.51
CA ASN A 344 -7.37 -5.98 17.19
C ASN A 344 -6.97 -7.04 16.17
N ILE A 345 -6.26 -6.63 15.11
CA ILE A 345 -5.77 -7.57 14.08
C ILE A 345 -4.76 -8.55 14.67
N TRP A 346 -3.81 -8.05 15.47
CA TRP A 346 -2.84 -8.90 16.16
C TRP A 346 -3.51 -9.99 17.01
N GLN A 347 -4.55 -9.61 17.77
CA GLN A 347 -5.29 -10.54 18.62
C GLN A 347 -6.15 -11.54 17.85
N ALA A 348 -6.52 -11.24 16.61
CA ALA A 348 -7.27 -12.15 15.75
C ALA A 348 -6.41 -13.18 15.00
N ILE A 349 -5.08 -13.02 14.99
CA ILE A 349 -4.18 -13.99 14.36
C ILE A 349 -4.11 -15.24 15.25
N PRO A 350 -4.36 -16.46 14.71
CA PRO A 350 -4.21 -17.69 15.47
C PRO A 350 -2.80 -17.80 16.03
N SER A 351 -2.66 -18.12 17.33
CA SER A 351 -1.36 -18.19 18.02
C SER A 351 -0.34 -19.07 17.29
N ARG A 352 -0.79 -20.20 16.72
CA ARG A 352 0.04 -21.11 15.93
C ARG A 352 0.66 -20.52 14.65
N LEU A 353 0.12 -19.41 14.14
CA LEU A 353 0.59 -18.72 12.92
C LEU A 353 1.32 -17.40 13.22
N SER A 354 1.33 -16.97 14.48
CA SER A 354 1.83 -15.65 14.88
C SER A 354 3.32 -15.41 14.56
N ALA A 355 4.16 -16.45 14.65
CA ALA A 355 5.58 -16.37 14.34
C ALA A 355 5.87 -16.14 12.84
N ASP A 356 5.01 -16.68 11.95
CA ASP A 356 5.16 -16.56 10.50
C ASP A 356 4.47 -15.32 9.93
N TYR A 357 3.50 -14.75 10.65
CA TYR A 357 2.74 -13.58 10.23
C TYR A 357 3.51 -12.27 10.40
N PHE A 358 3.66 -11.73 11.61
CA PHE A 358 4.48 -10.55 11.89
C PHE A 358 4.67 -10.34 13.39
N ASN A 359 5.52 -9.38 13.78
CA ASN A 359 5.63 -8.92 15.15
C ASN A 359 4.96 -7.55 15.30
N LEU A 360 4.03 -7.40 16.25
CA LEU A 360 3.29 -6.16 16.46
C LEU A 360 4.20 -4.96 16.78
N GLU A 361 5.24 -5.14 17.59
CA GLU A 361 6.16 -4.06 17.93
C GLU A 361 7.00 -3.64 16.73
N GLN A 362 7.45 -4.59 15.90
CA GLN A 362 8.13 -4.25 14.63
C GLN A 362 7.22 -3.48 13.67
N LEU A 363 5.93 -3.83 13.61
CA LEU A 363 4.94 -3.10 12.81
C LEU A 363 4.77 -1.66 13.33
N LYS A 364 4.68 -1.48 14.65
CA LYS A 364 4.60 -0.15 15.28
C LYS A 364 5.85 0.68 14.99
N THR A 365 7.04 0.11 15.15
CA THR A 365 8.32 0.79 14.85
C THR A 365 8.40 1.18 13.37
N ASN A 366 8.07 0.27 12.44
CA ASN A 366 8.03 0.59 11.01
C ASN A 366 7.01 1.72 10.72
N THR A 367 5.85 1.70 11.38
CA THR A 367 4.82 2.73 11.18
C THR A 367 5.27 4.10 11.67
N VAL A 368 5.93 4.20 12.82
CA VAL A 368 6.52 5.47 13.29
C VAL A 368 7.57 5.98 12.31
N HIS A 369 8.46 5.10 11.85
CA HIS A 369 9.48 5.46 10.86
C HIS A 369 8.85 5.95 9.55
N LEU A 370 7.84 5.23 9.04
CA LEU A 370 7.08 5.59 7.85
C LEU A 370 6.44 6.97 7.98
N PHE A 371 5.69 7.22 9.06
CA PHE A 371 5.01 8.51 9.25
C PHE A 371 5.98 9.67 9.45
N ASN A 372 7.11 9.47 10.13
CA ASN A 372 8.16 10.49 10.20
C ASN A 372 8.73 10.83 8.82
N THR A 373 9.00 9.81 8.00
CA THR A 373 9.46 10.01 6.62
C THR A 373 8.41 10.71 5.77
N LEU A 374 7.13 10.34 5.89
CA LEU A 374 6.03 11.02 5.19
C LEU A 374 5.91 12.49 5.62
N GLN A 375 6.01 12.80 6.91
CA GLN A 375 5.98 14.19 7.39
C GLN A 375 7.18 14.99 6.87
N LYS A 376 8.37 14.38 6.81
CA LYS A 376 9.54 15.00 6.19
C LYS A 376 9.29 15.34 4.71
N VAL A 377 8.85 14.37 3.92
CA VAL A 377 8.61 14.53 2.47
C VAL A 377 7.49 15.55 2.19
N THR A 378 6.43 15.56 3.00
CA THR A 378 5.29 16.47 2.86
C THR A 378 5.48 17.83 3.55
N HIS A 379 6.61 18.05 4.21
CA HIS A 379 6.87 19.25 5.03
C HIS A 379 5.76 19.46 6.10
N ASN A 380 5.43 18.40 6.84
CA ASN A 380 4.42 18.34 7.89
C ASN A 380 2.97 18.58 7.43
N ASN A 381 2.66 18.26 6.17
CA ASN A 381 1.34 18.50 5.57
C ASN A 381 0.61 17.22 5.17
N LEU A 382 1.01 16.06 5.74
CA LEU A 382 0.36 14.79 5.46
C LEU A 382 -1.14 14.81 5.82
N ASP A 383 -1.52 15.58 6.84
CA ASP A 383 -2.90 15.74 7.31
C ASP A 383 -3.83 16.45 6.30
N LYS A 384 -3.28 16.97 5.20
CA LYS A 384 -4.06 17.59 4.13
C LYS A 384 -4.61 16.60 3.11
N ILE A 385 -4.17 15.35 3.16
CA ILE A 385 -4.62 14.30 2.24
C ILE A 385 -4.98 12.99 2.94
N PHE A 386 -4.27 12.60 4.01
CA PHE A 386 -4.48 11.32 4.66
C PHE A 386 -5.69 11.33 5.60
N VAL A 387 -6.59 10.34 5.46
CA VAL A 387 -7.80 10.26 6.29
C VAL A 387 -8.01 8.94 7.03
N ASN A 388 -7.35 7.83 6.64
CA ASN A 388 -7.39 6.60 7.44
C ASN A 388 -6.33 5.55 7.04
N LEU A 389 -6.01 4.66 7.98
CA LEU A 389 -5.27 3.42 7.78
C LEU A 389 -6.05 2.27 8.44
N ILE A 390 -6.36 1.24 7.65
CA ILE A 390 -7.19 0.11 8.07
C ILE A 390 -6.49 -1.19 7.73
N LEU A 391 -6.15 -1.96 8.76
CA LEU A 391 -5.78 -3.36 8.62
C LEU A 391 -7.03 -4.25 8.69
N THR A 392 -7.06 -5.29 7.86
CA THR A 392 -8.12 -6.31 7.83
C THR A 392 -7.52 -7.72 7.75
N ASN A 393 -8.27 -8.72 8.21
CA ASN A 393 -7.97 -10.14 8.05
C ASN A 393 -8.84 -10.81 6.98
N ASP A 394 -9.60 -10.04 6.21
CA ASP A 394 -10.40 -10.58 5.12
C ASP A 394 -9.51 -11.17 4.02
N SER A 395 -9.96 -12.28 3.43
CA SER A 395 -9.29 -12.91 2.29
C SER A 395 -9.38 -12.08 1.01
N GLN A 396 -10.37 -11.19 0.91
CA GLN A 396 -10.67 -10.33 -0.23
C GLN A 396 -11.17 -8.96 0.24
N PHE A 397 -10.74 -7.89 -0.40
CA PHE A 397 -11.27 -6.55 -0.11
C PHE A 397 -12.67 -6.38 -0.67
N LYS A 398 -13.54 -5.72 0.10
CA LYS A 398 -14.90 -5.33 -0.30
C LYS A 398 -15.03 -3.80 -0.28
N LEU A 399 -15.05 -3.19 -1.46
CA LEU A 399 -15.15 -1.73 -1.63
C LEU A 399 -16.28 -1.40 -2.59
N ASN A 400 -17.15 -0.47 -2.21
CA ASN A 400 -18.25 0.00 -3.04
C ASN A 400 -19.05 -1.15 -3.67
N ASN A 401 -19.42 -2.16 -2.86
CA ASN A 401 -20.12 -3.37 -3.27
C ASN A 401 -19.37 -4.26 -4.29
N THR A 402 -18.09 -4.00 -4.54
CA THR A 402 -17.22 -4.78 -5.42
C THR A 402 -16.26 -5.63 -4.58
N VAL A 403 -16.14 -6.91 -4.95
CA VAL A 403 -15.16 -7.83 -4.37
C VAL A 403 -13.91 -7.82 -5.24
N HIS A 404 -12.78 -7.48 -4.65
CA HIS A 404 -11.49 -7.44 -5.34
C HIS A 404 -10.79 -8.80 -5.31
N ASP A 405 -9.85 -9.01 -6.24
CA ASP A 405 -9.05 -10.23 -6.32
C ASP A 405 -8.38 -10.53 -4.95
N SER A 406 -8.46 -11.79 -4.53
CA SER A 406 -7.80 -12.33 -3.34
C SER A 406 -6.30 -12.06 -3.29
N LYS A 407 -5.63 -11.96 -4.45
CA LYS A 407 -4.19 -11.72 -4.56
C LYS A 407 -3.79 -10.29 -4.17
N ILE A 408 -4.71 -9.33 -4.22
CA ILE A 408 -4.44 -7.94 -3.85
C ILE A 408 -4.24 -7.89 -2.32
N LYS A 409 -3.09 -7.38 -1.89
CA LYS A 409 -2.66 -7.38 -0.49
C LYS A 409 -2.78 -6.01 0.19
N GLY A 410 -2.77 -4.93 -0.59
CA GLY A 410 -3.00 -3.56 -0.16
C GLY A 410 -3.79 -2.78 -1.20
N ILE A 411 -4.49 -1.73 -0.76
CA ILE A 411 -5.19 -0.76 -1.62
C ILE A 411 -5.07 0.62 -0.98
N THR A 412 -4.55 1.59 -1.73
CA THR A 412 -4.78 3.01 -1.49
C THR A 412 -5.96 3.49 -2.31
N SER A 413 -6.99 3.98 -1.63
CA SER A 413 -8.14 4.61 -2.28
C SER A 413 -8.00 6.12 -2.18
N THR A 414 -7.89 6.78 -3.34
CA THR A 414 -7.81 8.24 -3.45
C THR A 414 -9.09 8.79 -4.08
N SER A 415 -9.65 9.82 -3.46
CA SER A 415 -10.74 10.62 -4.02
C SER A 415 -10.17 11.73 -4.90
N PHE A 416 -10.78 11.98 -6.05
CA PHE A 416 -10.39 13.03 -6.99
C PHE A 416 -11.54 14.01 -7.22
N SER A 417 -11.21 15.29 -7.32
CA SER A 417 -12.15 16.35 -7.67
C SER A 417 -11.91 16.80 -9.10
N LYS A 418 -12.86 16.51 -9.99
CA LYS A 418 -12.87 17.00 -11.38
C LYS A 418 -12.97 18.53 -11.43
N ASN A 419 -13.72 19.14 -10.51
CA ASN A 419 -13.90 20.60 -10.49
C ASN A 419 -12.60 21.35 -10.22
N THR A 420 -11.73 20.76 -9.42
CA THR A 420 -10.45 21.37 -9.05
C THR A 420 -9.28 20.75 -9.79
N ASN A 421 -9.50 19.73 -10.63
CA ASN A 421 -8.45 18.91 -11.24
C ASN A 421 -7.37 18.51 -10.22
N SER A 422 -7.79 17.90 -9.11
CA SER A 422 -6.92 17.62 -7.97
C SER A 422 -7.28 16.31 -7.29
N SER A 423 -6.29 15.64 -6.71
CA SER A 423 -6.54 14.70 -5.60
C SER A 423 -7.21 15.45 -4.45
N SER A 424 -8.08 14.78 -3.70
CA SER A 424 -8.74 15.33 -2.51
C SER A 424 -8.23 14.65 -1.26
N TYR A 425 -8.50 13.36 -1.06
CA TYR A 425 -8.06 12.64 0.13
C TYR A 425 -7.77 11.18 -0.18
N SER A 426 -7.00 10.52 0.69
CA SER A 426 -6.60 9.13 0.53
C SER A 426 -6.70 8.36 1.84
N TYR A 427 -7.13 7.11 1.75
CA TYR A 427 -7.04 6.14 2.85
C TYR A 427 -6.42 4.83 2.37
N VAL A 428 -5.79 4.13 3.31
CA VAL A 428 -5.01 2.92 3.05
C VAL A 428 -5.69 1.71 3.70
N LEU A 429 -5.81 0.63 2.93
CA LEU A 429 -6.30 -0.67 3.36
C LEU A 429 -5.21 -1.71 3.17
N ILE A 430 -4.94 -2.52 4.18
CA ILE A 430 -3.92 -3.58 4.10
C ILE A 430 -4.48 -4.87 4.68
N LYS A 431 -4.27 -5.99 3.99
CA LYS A 431 -4.51 -7.31 4.57
C LYS A 431 -3.36 -7.68 5.49
N SER A 432 -3.66 -8.18 6.68
CA SER A 432 -2.66 -8.57 7.67
C SER A 432 -1.77 -9.72 7.21
N ASP A 433 -2.26 -10.56 6.29
CA ASP A 433 -1.49 -11.65 5.68
C ASP A 433 -0.42 -11.14 4.69
N SER A 434 -0.49 -9.88 4.26
CA SER A 434 0.53 -9.23 3.42
C SER A 434 1.87 -9.08 4.13
N PHE A 435 1.87 -9.17 5.46
CA PHE A 435 3.07 -9.09 6.28
C PHE A 435 3.75 -10.45 6.45
N ASN A 436 3.30 -11.52 5.80
CA ASN A 436 3.98 -12.81 5.88
C ASN A 436 5.45 -12.71 5.46
N LYS A 437 6.37 -12.98 6.38
CA LYS A 437 7.81 -12.79 6.18
C LYS A 437 8.37 -13.66 5.05
N THR A 438 7.92 -14.92 4.99
CA THR A 438 8.42 -15.91 4.04
C THR A 438 7.96 -15.58 2.62
N GLU A 439 6.68 -15.23 2.46
CA GLU A 439 6.13 -14.80 1.17
C GLU A 439 6.81 -13.51 0.70
N ASN A 440 6.95 -12.52 1.59
CA ASN A 440 7.60 -11.26 1.27
C ASN A 440 9.05 -11.46 0.77
N GLN A 441 9.85 -12.24 1.50
CA GLN A 441 11.22 -12.54 1.09
C GLN A 441 11.28 -13.32 -0.23
N LEU A 442 10.34 -14.23 -0.47
CA LEU A 442 10.27 -14.97 -1.74
C LEU A 442 10.00 -14.03 -2.92
N GLN A 443 9.05 -13.10 -2.77
CA GLN A 443 8.74 -12.11 -3.80
C GLN A 443 9.90 -11.12 -4.01
N TYR A 444 10.54 -10.68 -2.93
CA TYR A 444 11.75 -9.85 -3.02
C TYR A 444 12.89 -10.56 -3.75
N ASN A 445 13.14 -11.84 -3.45
CA ASN A 445 14.20 -12.60 -4.12
C ASN A 445 13.98 -12.71 -5.64
N LYS A 446 12.72 -12.69 -6.09
CA LYS A 446 12.33 -12.64 -7.51
C LYS A 446 12.33 -11.22 -8.09
N SER A 447 12.66 -10.22 -7.28
CA SER A 447 12.55 -8.79 -7.60
C SER A 447 11.14 -8.38 -8.02
N TRP A 448 10.11 -9.05 -7.47
CA TRP A 448 8.74 -8.56 -7.59
C TRP A 448 8.58 -7.25 -6.83
N PHE A 449 9.06 -7.20 -5.58
CA PHE A 449 9.12 -5.99 -4.75
C PHE A 449 10.53 -5.39 -4.70
N ALA A 450 10.61 -4.06 -4.54
CA ALA A 450 11.86 -3.31 -4.40
C ALA A 450 12.50 -3.41 -3.01
N SER A 451 11.80 -3.96 -2.02
CA SER A 451 12.25 -4.06 -0.62
C SER A 451 11.98 -5.43 -0.02
N ASN A 452 12.91 -5.90 0.82
CA ASN A 452 12.78 -7.11 1.64
C ASN A 452 12.19 -6.83 3.03
N ASN A 453 11.73 -5.61 3.29
CA ASN A 453 11.04 -5.30 4.53
C ASN A 453 9.70 -6.03 4.57
N GLN A 454 9.44 -6.74 5.66
CA GLN A 454 8.21 -7.47 5.90
C GLN A 454 6.94 -6.61 5.77
N PHE A 455 7.04 -5.32 6.08
CA PHE A 455 5.96 -4.33 5.98
C PHE A 455 5.99 -3.53 4.67
N GLN A 456 6.70 -4.01 3.64
CA GLN A 456 6.81 -3.29 2.36
C GLN A 456 5.46 -2.93 1.76
N THR A 457 4.42 -3.75 1.93
CA THR A 457 3.07 -3.48 1.42
C THR A 457 2.49 -2.22 2.05
N LEU A 458 2.68 -2.03 3.36
CA LEU A 458 2.28 -0.81 4.05
C LEU A 458 3.04 0.41 3.48
N ASN A 459 4.35 0.28 3.33
CA ASN A 459 5.20 1.36 2.84
C ASN A 459 4.86 1.71 1.37
N HIS A 460 4.57 0.70 0.54
CA HIS A 460 4.13 0.81 -0.84
C HIS A 460 2.82 1.61 -0.94
N GLU A 461 1.78 1.22 -0.20
CA GLU A 461 0.48 1.91 -0.28
C GLU A 461 0.59 3.40 0.13
N PHE A 462 1.43 3.72 1.11
CA PHE A 462 1.71 5.12 1.46
C PHE A 462 2.52 5.88 0.40
N GLY A 463 3.24 5.18 -0.48
CA GLY A 463 3.80 5.76 -1.69
C GLY A 463 2.72 6.30 -2.62
N HIS A 464 1.59 5.61 -2.78
CA HIS A 464 0.44 6.13 -3.53
C HIS A 464 -0.22 7.34 -2.85
N VAL A 465 -0.22 7.40 -1.51
CA VAL A 465 -0.67 8.59 -0.78
C VAL A 465 0.23 9.80 -1.09
N LEU A 466 1.55 9.60 -1.16
CA LEU A 466 2.48 10.66 -1.57
C LEU A 466 2.32 11.08 -3.03
N ASP A 467 2.09 10.16 -3.95
CA ASP A 467 1.81 10.50 -5.35
C ASP A 467 0.51 11.32 -5.45
N SER A 468 -0.51 10.91 -4.70
CA SER A 468 -1.77 11.66 -4.58
C SER A 468 -1.54 13.05 -3.98
N PHE A 469 -0.60 13.20 -3.04
CA PHE A 469 -0.23 14.49 -2.44
C PHE A 469 0.48 15.42 -3.43
N LEU A 470 1.31 14.89 -4.34
CA LEU A 470 1.86 15.69 -5.44
C LEU A 470 0.76 16.24 -6.35
N ALA A 471 -0.28 15.45 -6.58
CA ALA A 471 -1.45 15.83 -7.37
C ALA A 471 -2.51 16.61 -6.57
N LEU A 472 -2.27 16.95 -5.30
CA LEU A 472 -3.12 17.84 -4.51
C LEU A 472 -2.72 19.29 -4.78
N ASN A 473 -3.57 20.06 -5.45
CA ASN A 473 -3.33 21.48 -5.67
C ASN A 473 -3.78 22.36 -4.49
N SER A 474 -3.30 23.60 -4.46
CA SER A 474 -3.43 24.56 -3.37
C SER A 474 -4.88 24.97 -3.12
N TYR A 475 -5.71 24.96 -4.18
CA TYR A 475 -7.14 25.26 -4.06
C TYR A 475 -7.86 24.13 -3.34
N GLN A 476 -7.68 22.88 -3.79
CA GLN A 476 -8.27 21.72 -3.12
C GLN A 476 -7.71 21.52 -1.70
N GLU A 477 -6.44 21.83 -1.49
CA GLU A 477 -5.81 21.81 -0.17
C GLU A 477 -6.50 22.76 0.83
N LYS A 478 -6.87 23.97 0.38
CA LYS A 478 -7.66 24.92 1.20
C LYS A 478 -9.07 24.40 1.46
N LEU A 479 -9.71 23.77 0.47
CA LEU A 479 -11.02 23.14 0.66
C LEU A 479 -10.93 22.02 1.70
N ASN A 480 -9.95 21.13 1.58
CA ASN A 480 -9.71 20.05 2.53
C ASN A 480 -9.52 20.59 3.95
N LYS A 481 -8.79 21.69 4.14
CA LYS A 481 -8.64 22.29 5.48
C LYS A 481 -9.99 22.65 6.11
N ASN A 482 -10.94 23.16 5.32
CA ASN A 482 -12.28 23.49 5.78
C ASN A 482 -13.17 22.26 5.94
N THR A 483 -13.02 21.26 5.05
CA THR A 483 -13.80 20.03 5.10
C THR A 483 -13.34 19.14 6.26
N PHE A 484 -12.05 19.03 6.50
CA PHE A 484 -11.46 18.19 7.56
C PHE A 484 -11.62 18.82 8.95
N SER A 485 -11.98 20.10 9.06
CA SER A 485 -12.43 20.66 10.35
C SER A 485 -13.89 20.33 10.66
N SER A 486 -14.64 19.78 9.69
CA SER A 486 -16.04 19.41 9.89
C SER A 486 -16.18 18.07 10.61
N LEU A 487 -17.00 18.07 11.66
CA LEU A 487 -17.39 16.85 12.38
C LEU A 487 -18.07 15.83 11.47
N ASN A 488 -18.89 16.28 10.53
CA ASN A 488 -19.62 15.41 9.60
C ASN A 488 -18.66 14.68 8.66
N PHE A 489 -17.56 15.33 8.27
CA PHE A 489 -16.55 14.70 7.44
C PHE A 489 -15.95 13.50 8.17
N TRP A 490 -15.41 13.69 9.37
CA TRP A 490 -14.80 12.59 10.14
C TRP A 490 -15.80 11.54 10.58
N ALA A 491 -17.03 11.92 10.91
CA ALA A 491 -18.10 10.96 11.20
C ALA A 491 -18.37 10.02 10.01
N ASN A 492 -18.33 10.55 8.77
CA ASN A 492 -18.52 9.76 7.56
C ASN A 492 -17.27 8.97 7.13
N HIS A 493 -16.07 9.33 7.58
CA HIS A 493 -14.80 8.69 7.21
C HIS A 493 -14.23 7.80 8.33
N GLN A 494 -15.10 7.28 9.20
CA GLN A 494 -14.74 6.22 10.13
C GLN A 494 -14.40 4.93 9.38
N GLN A 495 -13.57 4.07 9.99
CA GLN A 495 -13.13 2.82 9.35
C GLN A 495 -14.30 1.97 8.84
N ALA A 496 -15.37 1.82 9.63
CA ALA A 496 -16.55 1.02 9.26
C ALA A 496 -17.38 1.61 8.11
N ASN A 497 -17.24 2.91 7.85
CA ASN A 497 -17.91 3.57 6.73
C ASN A 497 -17.05 3.53 5.46
N LEU A 498 -15.72 3.53 5.62
CA LEU A 498 -14.76 3.43 4.52
C LEU A 498 -14.58 2.00 4.01
N TYR A 499 -14.75 1.00 4.87
CA TYR A 499 -14.53 -0.41 4.53
C TYR A 499 -15.71 -1.29 4.93
N GLN A 500 -16.33 -1.96 3.95
CA GLN A 500 -17.49 -2.82 4.15
C GLN A 500 -17.13 -4.24 4.63
N GLY A 501 -15.85 -4.59 4.64
CA GLY A 501 -15.40 -5.90 5.10
C GLY A 501 -15.34 -6.03 6.62
N ASN A 502 -14.81 -7.15 7.11
CA ASN A 502 -14.68 -7.36 8.54
C ASN A 502 -13.52 -6.51 9.07
N ILE A 503 -13.89 -5.45 9.77
CA ILE A 503 -12.98 -4.79 10.70
C ILE A 503 -13.05 -5.59 11.98
N VAL A 504 -11.94 -6.23 12.34
CA VAL A 504 -11.87 -6.96 13.60
C VAL A 504 -12.11 -5.96 14.73
N VAL A 505 -13.28 -6.04 15.35
CA VAL A 505 -13.57 -5.37 16.61
C VAL A 505 -13.33 -6.40 17.69
N ASN A 506 -12.41 -6.12 18.61
CA ASN A 506 -12.17 -7.00 19.75
C ASN A 506 -13.50 -7.29 20.45
N LYS A 507 -13.95 -8.55 20.40
CA LYS A 507 -15.09 -9.00 21.19
C LYS A 507 -14.61 -8.96 22.64
N ASN A 508 -14.98 -7.88 23.34
CA ASN A 508 -14.65 -7.61 24.74
C ASN A 508 -14.48 -8.89 25.57
N LYS A 509 -13.30 -9.06 26.20
CA LYS A 509 -13.02 -10.03 27.29
C LYS A 509 -14.11 -10.06 28.38
N ASN A 510 -14.92 -9.01 28.48
CA ASN A 510 -16.05 -8.92 29.41
C ASN A 510 -17.18 -9.91 29.09
N TRP A 511 -17.34 -10.40 27.86
CA TRP A 511 -18.40 -11.37 27.54
C TRP A 511 -18.28 -12.66 28.36
N THR A 512 -17.05 -13.14 28.55
CA THR A 512 -16.79 -14.34 29.36
C THR A 512 -17.11 -14.08 30.84
N LEU A 513 -16.75 -12.92 31.37
CA LEU A 513 -17.08 -12.49 32.75
C LEU A 513 -18.60 -12.31 32.95
N TYR A 514 -19.30 -11.71 31.99
CA TYR A 514 -20.75 -11.58 32.00
C TYR A 514 -21.45 -12.95 31.93
N PHE A 515 -20.94 -13.88 31.12
CA PHE A 515 -21.48 -15.24 31.02
C PHE A 515 -21.31 -16.03 32.32
N ILE A 516 -20.13 -15.92 32.96
CA ILE A 516 -19.86 -16.51 34.28
C ILE A 516 -20.79 -15.92 35.35
N PHE A 517 -20.99 -14.60 35.33
CA PHE A 517 -21.88 -13.92 36.27
C PHE A 517 -23.35 -14.34 36.09
N ILE A 518 -23.82 -14.47 34.84
CA ILE A 518 -25.18 -14.94 34.52
C ILE A 518 -25.40 -16.39 34.98
N ILE A 519 -24.44 -17.29 34.70
CA ILE A 519 -24.50 -18.68 35.17
C ILE A 519 -24.54 -18.73 36.70
N GLY A 520 -23.72 -17.90 37.37
CA GLY A 520 -23.72 -17.80 38.83
C GLY A 520 -25.06 -17.39 39.41
N ILE A 521 -25.70 -16.34 38.86
CA ILE A 521 -27.01 -15.87 39.31
C ILE A 521 -28.10 -16.91 39.06
N ILE A 522 -28.13 -17.53 37.88
CA ILE A 522 -29.11 -18.58 37.57
C ILE A 522 -28.93 -19.77 38.50
N GLY A 523 -27.69 -20.21 38.73
CA GLY A 523 -27.36 -21.33 39.62
C GLY A 523 -27.78 -21.09 41.07
N ILE A 524 -27.52 -19.90 41.63
CA ILE A 524 -27.94 -19.54 43.00
C ILE A 524 -29.47 -19.56 43.12
N ASN A 525 -30.18 -18.97 42.15
CA ASN A 525 -31.65 -18.93 42.18
C ASN A 525 -32.27 -20.33 42.02
N LEU A 526 -31.70 -21.19 41.18
CA LEU A 526 -32.16 -22.58 41.03
C LEU A 526 -31.98 -23.37 42.34
N THR A 527 -30.85 -23.16 43.01
CA THR A 527 -30.53 -23.84 44.27
C THR A 527 -31.50 -23.43 45.38
N ILE A 528 -31.80 -22.13 45.51
CA ILE A 528 -32.80 -21.61 46.46
C ILE A 528 -34.19 -22.20 46.17
N PHE A 529 -34.57 -22.30 44.89
CA PHE A 529 -35.84 -22.89 44.48
C PHE A 529 -35.95 -24.38 44.84
N ILE A 530 -34.88 -25.15 44.61
CA ILE A 530 -34.82 -26.57 44.96
C ILE A 530 -34.88 -26.78 46.48
N ILE A 531 -34.11 -25.99 47.26
CA ILE A 531 -34.12 -26.04 48.73
C ILE A 531 -35.53 -25.72 49.26
N TYR A 532 -36.20 -24.72 48.69
CA TYR A 532 -37.54 -24.33 49.10
C TYR A 532 -38.58 -25.43 48.78
N ILE A 533 -38.52 -26.06 47.60
CA ILE A 533 -39.38 -27.20 47.25
C ILE A 533 -39.10 -28.38 48.18
N GLY A 534 -37.83 -28.69 48.46
CA GLY A 534 -37.43 -29.75 49.38
C GLY A 534 -37.99 -29.51 50.78
N HIS A 535 -37.78 -28.31 51.34
CA HIS A 535 -38.31 -27.93 52.65
C HIS A 535 -39.84 -28.00 52.69
N HIS A 536 -40.54 -27.56 51.65
CA HIS A 536 -42.00 -27.55 51.61
C HIS A 536 -42.63 -28.94 51.36
N LYS A 537 -41.91 -29.89 50.75
CA LYS A 537 -42.34 -31.30 50.66
C LYS A 537 -42.07 -32.08 51.95
N ILE A 538 -41.00 -31.74 52.67
CA ILE A 538 -40.58 -32.46 53.88
C ILE A 538 -41.32 -31.96 55.13
N PHE A 539 -41.62 -30.65 55.24
CA PHE A 539 -42.15 -30.05 56.49
C PHE A 539 -43.63 -29.64 56.45
N LYS A 540 -44.40 -29.98 55.40
CA LYS A 540 -45.84 -29.68 55.39
C LYS A 540 -46.59 -30.66 56.30
N VAL A 541 -46.85 -30.23 57.53
CA VAL A 541 -47.69 -30.91 58.52
C VAL A 541 -49.04 -31.30 57.88
N LYS A 542 -49.36 -32.60 57.88
CA LYS A 542 -50.71 -33.09 57.57
C LYS A 542 -51.67 -32.51 58.61
N ASN A 543 -52.64 -31.71 58.16
CA ASN A 543 -53.62 -31.02 59.02
C ASN A 543 -54.24 -31.95 60.07
N LYS A 544 -54.20 -31.50 61.34
CA LYS A 544 -54.96 -32.09 62.45
C LYS A 544 -56.47 -31.97 62.16
N ASN A 545 -57.18 -33.09 62.29
CA ASN A 545 -58.64 -33.15 62.31
C ASN A 545 -59.18 -32.29 63.45
N THR A 546 -59.98 -31.27 63.13
CA THR A 546 -60.78 -30.53 64.10
C THR A 546 -62.08 -31.30 64.35
N ILE A 547 -62.18 -31.93 65.53
CA ILE A 547 -63.42 -32.54 66.03
C ILE A 547 -64.39 -31.41 66.42
N ARG A 548 -65.61 -31.45 65.88
CA ARG A 548 -66.71 -30.53 66.21
C ARG A 548 -67.49 -31.14 67.39
N ILE A 549 -67.53 -30.45 68.53
CA ILE A 549 -68.45 -30.77 69.62
C ILE A 549 -69.71 -29.91 69.43
N LYS A 550 -70.87 -30.54 69.58
CA LYS A 550 -72.19 -29.91 69.71
C LYS A 550 -72.60 -29.95 71.16
#